data_AF-A0A952TA14-F1
#
_entry.id   AF-A0A952TA14-F1
#
_cell.length_a   1.000
_cell.length_b   1.000
_cell.length_c   1.000
_cell.angle_alpha   90.00
_cell.angle_beta   90.00
_cell.angle_gamma   90.00
#
_symmetry.space_group_name_H-M   'P 1'
#
loop_
_entity.id
_entity.type
_entity.pdbx_description
1 polymer ?
#
loop_
_entity_poly.entity_id
_entity_poly.type
_entity_poly.pdbx_seq_one_letter_code
_entity_poly.pdbx_strand_id
1 'polypeptide(L)' 'MEDQRKERIKLNTEIIKVLVLLFIATGGGAISLILTRDVPIALERAYTVLSFAGMLFAITAGILAIFVYVQTEKLLK' A
#
# COMPACT_ATOMS: atom_id res chain seq x y z
N MET A 1 23.35 0.72 -22.19
CA MET A 1 23.28 1.19 -20.78
C MET A 1 22.05 2.06 -20.54
N GLU A 2 21.71 2.96 -21.47
CA GLU A 2 20.54 3.84 -21.33
C GLU A 2 19.20 3.09 -21.42
N ASP A 3 19.09 2.08 -22.28
CA ASP A 3 17.86 1.28 -22.42
C ASP A 3 17.53 0.48 -21.16
N GLN A 4 18.55 -0.10 -20.51
CA GLN A 4 18.38 -0.78 -19.23
C GLN A 4 17.94 0.19 -18.11
N ARG A 5 18.36 1.46 -18.17
CA ARG A 5 17.93 2.49 -17.22
C ARG A 5 16.45 2.83 -17.43
N LYS A 6 16.02 3.02 -18.69
CA LYS A 6 14.62 3.29 -19.05
C LYS A 6 13.69 2.13 -18.66
N GLU A 7 14.12 0.90 -18.89
CA GLU A 7 13.37 -0.30 -18.51
C GLU A 7 13.19 -0.41 -16.99
N ARG A 8 14.24 -0.14 -16.20
CA ARG A 8 14.15 -0.10 -14.73
C ARG A 8 13.19 0.98 -14.22
N ILE A 9 13.22 2.17 -14.82
CA ILE A 9 12.29 3.26 -14.46
C ILE A 9 10.85 2.85 -14.73
N LYS A 10 10.57 2.24 -15.90
CA LYS A 10 9.23 1.76 -16.25
C LYS A 10 8.75 0.69 -15.27
N LEU A 11 9.59 -0.30 -14.96
CA LEU A 11 9.27 -1.35 -14.00
C LEU A 11 8.98 -0.78 -12.61
N ASN A 12 9.84 0.10 -12.11
CA ASN A 12 9.64 0.74 -10.81
C ASN A 12 8.34 1.55 -10.76
N THR A 13 7.98 2.21 -11.86
CA THR A 13 6.73 2.96 -11.96
C THR A 13 5.51 2.03 -11.84
N GLU A 14 5.54 0.87 -12.51
CA GLU A 14 4.48 -0.13 -12.36
C GLU A 14 4.42 -0.70 -10.94
N ILE A 15 5.57 -0.95 -10.31
CA ILE A 15 5.64 -1.39 -8.90
C ILE A 15 5.00 -0.33 -7.97
N ILE A 16 5.33 0.96 -8.16
CA ILE A 16 4.76 2.05 -7.35
C ILE A 16 3.23 2.08 -7.51
N LYS A 17 2.70 1.96 -8.73
CA LYS A 17 1.24 1.93 -8.97
C LYS A 17 0.58 0.79 -8.20
N VAL A 18 1.16 -0.41 -8.23
CA VAL A 18 0.64 -1.57 -7.49
C VAL A 18 0.69 -1.33 -5.98
N LEU A 19 1.78 -0.77 -5.45
CA LEU A 19 1.92 -0.47 -4.02
C LEU A 19 0.93 0.61 -3.56
N VAL A 20 0.68 1.63 -4.38
CA VAL A 20 -0.34 2.66 -4.09
C VAL A 20 -1.74 2.06 -4.14
N LEU A 21 -2.03 1.19 -5.11
CA LEU A 21 -3.31 0.50 -5.18
C LEU A 21 -3.55 -0.36 -3.93
N LEU A 22 -2.54 -1.11 -3.50
CA LEU A 22 -2.59 -1.89 -2.27
C LEU A 22 -2.81 -0.99 -1.04
N PHE A 23 -2.07 0.10 -0.93
CA PHE A 23 -2.24 1.08 0.14
C PHE A 23 -3.69 1.59 0.24
N ILE A 24 -4.28 1.97 -0.89
CA ILE A 24 -5.65 2.48 -0.94
C ILE A 24 -6.66 1.36 -0.62
N ALA A 25 -6.48 0.17 -1.21
CA ALA A 25 -7.42 -0.93 -1.02
C ALA A 25 -7.43 -1.44 0.43
N THR A 26 -6.25 -1.71 1.01
CA THR A 26 -6.16 -2.24 2.37
C THR A 26 -6.38 -1.16 3.43
N GLY A 27 -5.88 0.06 3.18
CA GLY A 27 -6.08 1.21 4.07
C GLY A 27 -7.53 1.67 4.07
N GLY A 28 -8.14 1.82 2.89
CA GLY A 28 -9.55 2.15 2.73
C GLY A 28 -10.47 1.08 3.32
N GLY A 29 -10.16 -0.20 3.08
CA GLY A 29 -10.87 -1.32 3.70
C GLY A 29 -10.77 -1.32 5.22
N ALA A 30 -9.57 -1.13 5.78
CA ALA A 30 -9.36 -1.05 7.22
C ALA A 30 -10.12 0.12 7.86
N ILE A 31 -10.09 1.31 7.25
CA ILE A 31 -10.82 2.48 7.72
C ILE A 31 -12.34 2.22 7.66
N SER A 32 -12.83 1.62 6.58
CA SER A 32 -14.25 1.25 6.46
C SER A 32 -14.68 0.31 7.59
N LEU A 33 -13.85 -0.68 7.93
CA LEU A 33 -14.12 -1.60 9.03
C LEU A 33 -14.15 -0.89 10.40
N ILE A 34 -13.27 0.08 10.62
CA ILE A 34 -13.23 0.89 11.86
C ILE A 34 -14.49 1.77 11.98
N LEU A 35 -14.95 2.33 10.85
CA LEU A 35 -16.10 3.23 10.83
C LEU A 35 -17.45 2.50 10.87
N THR A 36 -17.48 1.22 10.51
CA THR A 36 -18.69 0.41 10.55
C THR A 36 -19.01 0.05 12.00
N ARG A 37 -20.02 0.70 12.58
CA ARG A 37 -20.41 0.52 14.00
C ARG A 37 -21.42 -0.60 14.25
N ASP A 38 -22.02 -1.16 13.22
CA ASP A 38 -23.11 -2.14 13.34
C ASP A 38 -22.63 -3.61 13.31
N VAL A 39 -21.42 -3.87 13.80
CA VAL A 39 -20.85 -5.22 13.79
C VAL A 39 -21.42 -6.03 14.97
N PRO A 40 -21.89 -7.28 14.74
CA PRO A 40 -22.31 -8.15 15.83
C PRO A 40 -21.19 -8.32 16.87
N ILE A 41 -21.51 -8.29 18.16
CA ILE A 41 -20.55 -8.42 19.27
C ILE A 41 -19.64 -9.66 19.12
N ALA A 42 -20.18 -10.76 18.57
CA ALA A 42 -19.42 -11.98 18.31
C ALA A 42 -18.28 -11.81 17.28
N LEU A 43 -18.38 -10.81 16.40
CA LEU A 43 -17.43 -10.52 15.32
C LEU A 43 -16.53 -9.31 15.60
N GLU A 44 -16.82 -8.52 16.64
CA GLU A 44 -16.13 -7.26 16.96
C GLU A 44 -14.60 -7.44 17.09
N ARG A 45 -14.16 -8.52 17.75
CA ARG A 45 -12.73 -8.84 17.88
C ARG A 45 -12.08 -9.15 16.53
N ALA A 46 -12.77 -9.91 15.67
CA ALA A 46 -12.25 -10.26 14.35
C ALA A 46 -12.13 -9.03 13.44
N TYR A 47 -13.11 -8.13 13.49
CA TYR A 47 -13.08 -6.86 12.75
C TYR A 47 -11.99 -5.92 13.24
N THR A 48 -11.77 -5.88 14.56
CA THR A 48 -10.68 -5.10 15.16
C THR A 48 -9.31 -5.60 14.70
N VAL A 49 -9.09 -6.92 14.72
CA VAL A 49 -7.84 -7.51 14.24
C VAL A 49 -7.66 -7.29 12.74
N LEU A 50 -8.72 -7.49 11.95
CA LEU A 50 -8.67 -7.34 10.50
C LEU A 50 -8.40 -5.88 10.07
N SER A 51 -9.04 -4.91 10.73
CA SER A 51 -8.78 -3.49 10.48
C SER A 51 -7.36 -3.09 10.86
N PHE A 52 -6.86 -3.56 12.00
CA PHE A 52 -5.49 -3.30 12.42
C PHE A 52 -4.46 -3.91 11.44
N ALA A 53 -4.68 -5.16 11.03
CA ALA A 53 -3.83 -5.83 10.04
C ALA A 53 -3.86 -5.12 8.68
N GLY A 54 -5.05 -4.72 8.21
CA GLY A 54 -5.22 -3.97 6.96
C GLY A 54 -4.51 -2.61 6.99
N MET A 55 -4.55 -1.92 8.14
CA MET A 55 -3.87 -0.64 8.34
C MET A 55 -2.34 -0.81 8.37
N LEU A 56 -1.82 -1.82 9.08
CA LEU A 56 -0.38 -2.12 9.09
C LEU A 56 0.14 -2.47 7.69
N PHE A 57 -0.62 -3.27 6.94
CA PHE A 57 -0.27 -3.63 5.58
C PHE A 57 -0.28 -2.40 4.66
N ALA A 58 -1.29 -1.52 4.80
CA ALA A 58 -1.35 -0.27 4.06
C ALA A 58 -0.11 0.59 4.33
N ILE A 59 0.20 0.85 5.60
CA ILE A 59 1.37 1.67 5.99
C ILE A 59 2.65 1.09 5.38
N THR A 60 2.82 -0.23 5.43
CA THR A 60 3.99 -0.91 4.86
C THR A 60 4.05 -0.74 3.34
N ALA A 61 2.92 -0.88 2.63
CA ALA A 61 2.84 -0.65 1.19
C ALA A 61 3.17 0.82 0.84
N GLY A 62 2.70 1.78 1.64
CA GLY A 62 3.03 3.20 1.47
C GLY A 62 4.51 3.50 1.66
N ILE A 63 5.15 2.95 2.70
CA ILE A 63 6.59 3.10 2.95
C ILE A 63 7.40 2.50 1.79
N LEU A 64 7.03 1.30 1.32
CA LEU A 64 7.69 0.66 0.17
C LEU A 64 7.52 1.50 -1.10
N ALA A 65 6.34 2.07 -1.34
CA ALA A 65 6.10 2.92 -2.51
C ALA A 65 7.02 4.14 -2.49
N ILE A 66 7.17 4.81 -1.33
CA ILE A 66 8.08 5.94 -1.15
C ILE A 66 9.53 5.50 -1.39
N PHE A 67 9.94 4.36 -0.86
CA PHE A 67 11.30 3.86 -1.05
C PHE A 67 11.61 3.60 -2.53
N VAL A 68 10.72 2.91 -3.25
CA VAL A 68 10.87 2.64 -4.69
C VAL A 68 10.85 3.95 -5.49
N TYR A 69 10.01 4.90 -5.10
CA TYR A 69 9.98 6.24 -5.70
C TYR A 69 11.33 6.95 -5.57
N VAL A 70 11.89 7.03 -4.36
CA VAL A 70 13.19 7.68 -4.11
C VAL A 70 14.32 7.01 -4.91
N GLN A 71 14.32 5.67 -5.01
CA GLN A 71 15.30 4.96 -5.84
C GLN A 71 15.13 5.26 -7.32
N THR A 72 13.89 5.42 -7.79
CA THR A 72 13.58 5.77 -9.18
C THR A 72 14.00 7.20 -9.50
N GLU A 73 13.81 8.14 -8.57
CA GLU A 73 14.25 9.53 -8.72
C GLU A 73 15.78 9.62 -8.89
N LYS A 74 16.53 8.79 -8.18
CA LYS A 74 18.00 8.70 -8.34
C LYS A 74 18.43 8.18 -9.72
N LEU A 75 17.61 7.38 -10.39
CA LEU A 75 17.89 6.86 -11.74
C LEU A 75 17.51 7.86 -12.84
N LEU A 76 16.68 8.86 -12.50
CA LEU A 76 16.27 9.93 -13.40
C LEU A 76 17.28 11.09 -13.45
N LYS A 77 18.00 11.31 -12.34
CA LYS A 77 19.13 12.24 -12.25
C LYS A 77 20.39 11.64 -12.89
#